data_AF-A0A497NQ11-F1
#
_entry.id   AF-A0A497NQ11-F1
#
_cell.length_a   1.000
_cell.length_b   1.000
_cell.length_c   1.000
_cell.angle_alpha   90.00
_cell.angle_beta   90.00
_cell.angle_gamma   90.00
#
_symmetry.space_group_name_H-M   'P 1'
#
loop_
_entity.id
_entity.type
_entity.pdbx_description
1 polymer ?
#
loop_
_entity_poly.entity_id
_entity_poly.type
_entity_poly.pdbx_seq_one_letter_code
_entity_poly.pdbx_strand_id
1 'polypeptide(L)'
;MMDQKANAKIMYEETRRLKSGLTLRSYLAIIYAIIVFQPAMAYLTLLVGAPMAGMVPWVTLLLVSELARMSGSPLSRQEAGTIFILSGISTYGIFLGAIYNLYLRYSPIVAAFGLTKEIPPWISPVSPEPWIHRTFFHPSWMLPLAVYVTSFVTGAIADIAIGLFLRQMYIVTEKLPFPMQVPVAQAAIAFSEGEPKRIQILSLTAIISMLYGIVVYTIPYITKALKYKFQVIPIPWVDLNYWVHKVLPGASFGVATSIMLIGSGFIIPFNILISGFLGSVIVFVIGNWFLVTHGITAFAHEWAPGMSIQLTWQRSLLNAWISPLIGAGIAAGLMPLIRHPRIFTETFKSLRPSSAEKPPFSI
;
A
#
# COMPACT_ATOMS: atom_id res chain seq x y z
N MET A 1 34.14 -37.16 6.69
CA MET A 1 33.40 -36.53 5.57
C MET A 1 31.91 -36.88 5.54
N MET A 2 31.49 -38.09 5.95
CA MET A 2 30.06 -38.43 6.16
C MET A 2 29.41 -37.65 7.32
N ASP A 3 30.17 -37.34 8.36
CA ASP A 3 29.68 -36.67 9.57
C ASP A 3 29.34 -35.17 9.36
N GLN A 4 30.06 -34.48 8.47
CA GLN A 4 29.75 -33.09 8.11
C GLN A 4 28.49 -32.96 7.26
N LYS A 5 28.18 -33.95 6.40
CA LYS A 5 26.94 -33.96 5.61
C LYS A 5 25.72 -34.34 6.47
N ALA A 6 25.90 -35.23 7.45
CA ALA A 6 24.87 -35.54 8.43
C ALA A 6 24.59 -34.33 9.34
N ASN A 7 25.63 -33.66 9.86
CA ASN A 7 25.47 -32.45 10.66
C ASN A 7 24.92 -31.26 9.86
N ALA A 8 25.28 -31.10 8.58
CA ALA A 8 24.66 -30.09 7.71
C ALA A 8 23.18 -30.40 7.43
N LYS A 9 22.81 -31.68 7.28
CA LYS A 9 21.42 -32.11 7.09
C LYS A 9 20.58 -31.95 8.36
N ILE A 10 21.15 -32.23 9.54
CA ILE A 10 20.52 -31.99 10.85
C ILE A 10 20.34 -30.48 11.09
N MET A 11 21.35 -29.65 10.78
CA MET A 11 21.24 -28.19 10.88
C MET A 11 20.22 -27.61 9.87
N TYR A 12 20.11 -28.20 8.68
CA TYR A 12 19.11 -27.83 7.67
C TYR A 12 17.68 -28.30 8.04
N GLU A 13 17.54 -29.44 8.72
CA GLU A 13 16.26 -29.96 9.24
C GLU A 13 15.79 -29.23 10.50
N GLU A 14 16.71 -28.81 11.38
CA GLU A 14 16.39 -28.04 12.60
C GLU A 14 15.88 -26.62 12.27
N THR A 15 16.27 -26.09 11.11
CA THR A 15 15.75 -24.81 10.56
C THR A 15 14.28 -24.91 10.10
N ARG A 16 13.67 -26.09 10.14
CA ARG A 16 12.36 -26.36 9.51
C ARG A 16 11.14 -26.31 10.45
N ARG A 17 11.32 -26.12 11.77
CA ARG A 17 10.17 -25.82 12.66
C ARG A 17 9.88 -24.32 12.66
N LEU A 18 8.97 -23.92 11.77
CA LEU A 18 8.33 -22.60 11.82
C LEU A 18 7.75 -22.40 13.22
N LYS A 19 8.25 -21.40 13.96
CA LYS A 19 7.68 -21.02 15.25
C LYS A 19 6.47 -20.12 15.02
N SER A 20 5.43 -20.27 15.83
CA SER A 20 4.27 -19.38 15.79
C SER A 20 4.65 -18.00 16.31
N GLY A 21 4.21 -16.95 15.61
CA GLY A 21 4.22 -15.57 16.10
C GLY A 21 2.90 -15.14 16.74
N LEU A 22 1.88 -16.00 16.70
CA LEU A 22 0.60 -15.80 17.37
C LEU A 22 0.76 -16.15 18.84
N THR A 23 1.10 -15.16 19.64
CA THR A 23 1.13 -15.23 21.10
C THR A 23 0.08 -14.27 21.67
N LEU A 24 -0.23 -14.39 22.96
CA LEU A 24 -1.10 -13.43 23.64
C LEU A 24 -0.58 -11.99 23.49
N ARG A 25 0.75 -11.79 23.48
CA ARG A 25 1.37 -10.48 23.27
C ARG A 25 1.07 -9.92 21.88
N SER A 26 1.24 -10.72 20.84
CA SER A 26 0.90 -10.32 19.47
C SER A 26 -0.60 -10.04 19.31
N TYR A 27 -1.45 -10.85 19.94
CA TYR A 27 -2.90 -10.67 19.90
C TYR A 27 -3.34 -9.36 20.57
N LEU A 28 -2.84 -9.07 21.77
CA LEU A 28 -3.11 -7.83 22.48
C LEU A 28 -2.59 -6.61 21.71
N ALA A 29 -1.43 -6.71 21.08
CA ALA A 29 -0.88 -5.66 20.23
C ALA A 29 -1.78 -5.34 19.02
N ILE A 30 -2.38 -6.37 18.40
CA ILE A 30 -3.31 -6.19 17.27
C ILE A 30 -4.61 -5.55 17.73
N ILE A 31 -5.18 -6.00 18.86
CA ILE A 31 -6.37 -5.37 19.45
C ILE A 31 -6.12 -3.91 19.77
N TYR A 32 -4.98 -3.61 20.40
CA TYR A 32 -4.56 -2.24 20.66
C TYR A 32 -4.53 -1.41 19.37
N ALA A 33 -3.94 -1.96 18.30
CA ALA A 33 -3.87 -1.25 17.02
C ALA A 33 -5.26 -0.95 16.44
N ILE A 34 -6.18 -1.91 16.52
CA ILE A 34 -7.57 -1.76 16.07
C ILE A 34 -8.28 -0.66 16.86
N ILE A 35 -8.23 -0.71 18.20
CA ILE A 35 -8.98 0.23 19.05
C ILE A 35 -8.43 1.65 18.93
N VAL A 36 -7.11 1.80 18.88
CA VAL A 36 -6.47 3.13 18.92
C VAL A 36 -6.34 3.74 17.54
N PHE A 37 -5.82 2.99 16.55
CA PHE A 37 -5.52 3.58 15.25
C PHE A 37 -6.72 3.62 14.32
N GLN A 38 -7.68 2.69 14.40
CA GLN A 38 -8.78 2.66 13.44
C GLN A 38 -9.65 3.93 13.47
N PRO A 39 -10.05 4.49 14.64
CA PRO A 39 -10.79 5.76 14.69
C PRO A 39 -9.95 6.94 14.18
N ALA A 40 -8.66 6.99 14.53
CA ALA A 40 -7.74 8.02 14.07
C ALA A 40 -7.55 7.97 12.55
N MET A 41 -7.38 6.77 12.00
CA MET A 41 -7.27 6.54 10.56
C MET A 41 -8.56 6.87 9.82
N ALA A 42 -9.72 6.59 10.41
CA ALA A 42 -11.00 6.97 9.83
C ALA A 42 -11.13 8.50 9.74
N TYR A 43 -10.79 9.21 10.82
CA TYR A 43 -10.78 10.67 10.84
C TYR A 43 -9.78 11.26 9.83
N LEU A 44 -8.54 10.78 9.82
CA LEU A 44 -7.51 11.26 8.89
C LEU A 44 -7.88 11.01 7.43
N THR A 45 -8.48 9.86 7.12
CA THR A 45 -8.95 9.56 5.77
C THR A 45 -10.02 10.55 5.32
N LEU A 46 -10.97 10.89 6.19
CA LEU A 46 -12.02 11.88 5.89
C LEU A 46 -11.48 13.32 5.81
N LEU A 47 -10.51 13.68 6.65
CA LEU A 47 -9.93 15.02 6.71
C LEU A 47 -8.97 15.31 5.54
N VAL A 48 -8.09 14.35 5.25
CA VAL A 48 -6.97 14.53 4.31
C VAL A 48 -7.28 13.93 2.93
N GLY A 49 -8.26 13.01 2.84
CA GLY A 49 -8.62 12.33 1.59
C GLY A 49 -7.64 11.23 1.18
N ALA A 50 -6.55 11.05 1.92
CA ALA A 50 -5.58 9.97 1.72
C ALA A 50 -5.37 9.23 3.05
N PRO A 51 -5.57 7.90 3.10
CA PRO A 51 -5.17 7.14 4.26
C PRO A 51 -3.65 7.29 4.43
N MET A 52 -3.18 7.59 5.64
CA MET A 52 -1.77 7.48 6.05
C MET A 52 -1.35 6.00 6.08
N ALA A 53 -1.46 5.35 4.93
CA ALA A 53 -1.40 3.91 4.81
C ALA A 53 0.01 3.41 5.10
N GLY A 54 0.11 2.38 5.94
CA GLY A 54 1.38 1.73 6.26
C GLY A 54 2.13 2.30 7.47
N MET A 55 1.66 3.40 8.10
CA MET A 55 2.29 3.89 9.34
C MET A 55 1.92 3.06 10.58
N VAL A 56 0.66 2.59 10.64
CA VAL A 56 0.15 1.85 11.81
C VAL A 56 1.02 0.63 12.15
N PRO A 57 1.40 -0.24 11.19
CA PRO A 57 2.36 -1.33 11.43
C PRO A 57 3.63 -0.94 12.17
N TRP A 58 4.25 0.17 11.75
CA TRP A 58 5.51 0.64 12.32
C TRP A 58 5.34 1.19 13.72
N VAL A 59 4.30 2.01 13.93
CA VAL A 59 4.04 2.62 15.24
C VAL A 59 3.65 1.56 16.26
N THR A 60 2.78 0.62 15.90
CA THR A 60 2.39 -0.49 16.78
C THR A 60 3.61 -1.36 17.11
N LEU A 61 4.40 -1.75 16.12
CA LEU A 61 5.59 -2.57 16.36
C LEU A 61 6.59 -1.87 17.28
N LEU A 62 6.87 -0.59 17.02
CA LEU A 62 7.80 0.21 17.82
C LEU A 62 7.33 0.28 19.28
N LEU A 63 6.08 0.67 19.51
CA LEU A 63 5.50 0.77 20.85
C LEU A 63 5.57 -0.56 21.61
N VAL A 64 5.10 -1.65 20.99
CA VAL A 64 5.04 -2.95 21.65
C VAL A 64 6.44 -3.51 21.86
N SER A 65 7.38 -3.28 20.94
CA SER A 65 8.78 -3.67 21.13
C SER A 65 9.43 -2.97 22.30
N GLU A 66 9.12 -1.69 22.52
CA GLU A 66 9.66 -0.90 23.62
C GLU A 66 9.05 -1.33 24.95
N LEU A 67 7.73 -1.50 25.01
CA LEU A 67 7.04 -2.02 26.19
C LEU A 67 7.57 -3.42 26.57
N ALA A 68 7.78 -4.30 25.59
CA ALA A 68 8.32 -5.63 25.79
C ALA A 68 9.78 -5.59 26.32
N ARG A 69 10.62 -4.69 25.80
CA ARG A 69 11.97 -4.43 26.32
C ARG A 69 11.93 -3.94 27.76
N MET A 70 11.11 -2.93 28.06
CA MET A 70 10.94 -2.39 29.41
C MET A 70 10.43 -3.44 30.40
N SER A 71 9.62 -4.39 29.93
CA SER A 71 9.12 -5.52 30.74
C SER A 71 10.13 -6.66 30.92
N GLY A 72 11.36 -6.52 30.40
CA GLY A 72 12.42 -7.54 30.52
C GLY A 72 12.27 -8.76 29.62
N SER A 73 11.27 -8.78 28.71
CA SER A 73 11.02 -9.89 27.79
C SER A 73 10.88 -9.39 26.36
N PRO A 74 11.99 -9.25 25.60
CA PRO A 74 11.96 -8.73 24.24
C PRO A 74 11.11 -9.63 23.31
N LEU A 75 10.52 -9.01 22.29
CA LEU A 75 9.71 -9.72 21.30
C LEU A 75 10.57 -10.68 20.49
N SER A 76 10.02 -11.85 20.17
CA SER A 76 10.61 -12.73 19.17
C SER A 76 10.45 -12.16 17.76
N ARG A 77 11.31 -12.59 16.82
CA ARG A 77 11.20 -12.22 15.39
C ARG A 77 9.83 -12.56 14.81
N GLN A 78 9.24 -13.67 15.25
CA GLN A 78 7.93 -14.14 14.81
C GLN A 78 6.81 -13.24 15.33
N GLU A 79 6.82 -12.87 16.61
CA GLU A 79 5.86 -11.92 17.19
C GLU A 79 5.95 -10.56 16.51
N ALA A 80 7.16 -10.03 16.31
CA ALA A 80 7.39 -8.78 15.59
C ALA A 80 6.81 -8.81 14.17
N GLY A 81 7.06 -9.89 13.41
CA GLY A 81 6.50 -10.07 12.07
C GLY A 81 4.97 -10.17 12.08
N THR A 82 4.39 -10.92 13.01
CA THR A 82 2.94 -11.07 13.16
C THR A 82 2.27 -9.73 13.50
N ILE A 83 2.82 -8.99 14.46
CA ILE A 83 2.32 -7.67 14.84
C ILE A 83 2.37 -6.72 13.64
N PHE A 84 3.51 -6.67 12.94
CA PHE A 84 3.70 -5.78 11.80
C PHE A 84 2.68 -6.05 10.69
N ILE A 85 2.51 -7.32 10.28
CA ILE A 85 1.59 -7.66 9.19
C ILE A 85 0.13 -7.42 9.60
N LEU A 86 -0.28 -7.90 10.77
CA LEU A 86 -1.69 -7.93 11.15
C LEU A 86 -2.22 -6.57 11.63
N SER A 87 -1.39 -5.74 12.27
CA SER A 87 -1.79 -4.37 12.64
C SER A 87 -2.07 -3.47 11.42
N GLY A 88 -1.61 -3.87 10.22
CA GLY A 88 -1.95 -3.20 8.97
C GLY A 88 -3.46 -3.13 8.71
N ILE A 89 -4.24 -4.08 9.23
CA ILE A 89 -5.71 -4.11 9.08
C ILE A 89 -6.37 -2.85 9.65
N SER A 90 -5.82 -2.29 10.72
CA SER A 90 -6.32 -1.10 11.41
C SER A 90 -6.18 0.19 10.60
N THR A 91 -5.43 0.11 9.49
CA THR A 91 -5.29 1.21 8.51
C THR A 91 -6.58 1.42 7.72
N TYR A 92 -7.31 0.35 7.45
CA TYR A 92 -8.53 0.40 6.67
C TYR A 92 -9.65 0.85 7.60
N GLY A 93 -10.26 2.01 7.37
CA GLY A 93 -11.44 2.43 8.13
C GLY A 93 -12.62 1.53 7.76
N ILE A 94 -12.78 0.39 8.45
CA ILE A 94 -13.57 -0.80 8.03
C ILE A 94 -15.05 -0.52 7.70
N PHE A 95 -15.61 0.67 7.91
CA PHE A 95 -16.97 1.03 7.47
C PHE A 95 -17.07 2.35 6.71
N LEU A 96 -15.95 3.03 6.45
CA LEU A 96 -15.96 4.29 5.69
C LEU A 96 -16.52 4.11 4.28
N GLY A 97 -16.23 2.99 3.63
CA GLY A 97 -16.80 2.67 2.31
C GLY A 97 -18.33 2.59 2.34
N ALA A 98 -18.90 1.98 3.38
CA ALA A 98 -20.35 1.91 3.55
C ALA A 98 -20.98 3.31 3.75
N ILE A 99 -20.33 4.18 4.55
CA ILE A 99 -20.77 5.57 4.72
C ILE A 99 -20.70 6.33 3.39
N TYR A 100 -19.62 6.14 2.63
CA TYR A 100 -19.45 6.77 1.33
C TYR A 100 -20.52 6.32 0.33
N ASN A 101 -20.85 5.03 0.30
CA ASN A 101 -21.94 4.50 -0.53
C ASN A 101 -23.30 5.09 -0.15
N LEU A 102 -23.56 5.25 1.16
CA LEU A 102 -24.77 5.91 1.65
C LEU A 102 -24.82 7.37 1.20
N TYR A 103 -23.70 8.09 1.30
CA TYR A 103 -23.57 9.45 0.79
C TYR A 103 -23.86 9.52 -0.71
N LEU A 104 -23.30 8.60 -1.52
CA LEU A 104 -23.55 8.58 -2.97
C LEU A 104 -25.03 8.41 -3.30
N ARG A 105 -25.77 7.58 -2.56
CA ARG A 105 -27.21 7.40 -2.81
C ARG A 105 -28.04 8.64 -2.52
N TYR A 106 -27.75 9.36 -1.45
CA TYR A 106 -28.56 10.50 -1.01
C TYR A 106 -27.95 11.87 -1.34
N SER A 107 -26.82 11.90 -2.05
CA SER A 107 -26.15 13.14 -2.44
C SER A 107 -26.95 13.89 -3.52
N PRO A 108 -27.18 15.22 -3.36
CA PRO A 108 -27.81 16.06 -4.39
C PRO A 108 -27.05 16.03 -5.72
N ILE A 109 -25.73 15.81 -5.69
CA ILE A 109 -24.89 15.76 -6.88
C ILE A 109 -25.26 14.54 -7.72
N VAL A 110 -25.33 13.36 -7.08
CA VAL A 110 -25.70 12.11 -7.77
C VAL A 110 -27.16 12.18 -8.25
N ALA A 111 -28.03 12.85 -7.50
CA ALA A 111 -29.40 13.13 -7.92
C ALA A 111 -29.46 14.01 -9.19
N ALA A 112 -28.62 15.03 -9.28
CA ALA A 112 -28.53 15.89 -10.46
C ALA A 112 -28.07 15.14 -11.73
N PHE A 113 -27.24 14.11 -11.56
CA PHE A 113 -26.85 13.21 -12.66
C PHE A 113 -27.88 12.11 -12.97
N GLY A 114 -28.99 12.02 -12.21
CA GLY A 114 -30.01 10.99 -12.40
C GLY A 114 -29.59 9.57 -12.00
N LEU A 115 -28.47 9.42 -11.28
CA LEU A 115 -27.83 8.13 -10.99
C LEU A 115 -28.29 7.49 -9.67
N THR A 116 -29.15 8.16 -8.90
CA THR A 116 -29.54 7.69 -7.55
C THR A 116 -30.28 6.36 -7.55
N LYS A 117 -31.03 6.09 -8.62
CA LYS A 117 -31.79 4.84 -8.80
C LYS A 117 -30.94 3.68 -9.33
N GLU A 118 -29.81 3.98 -9.96
CA GLU A 118 -28.88 2.98 -10.49
C GLU A 118 -28.06 2.29 -9.40
N ILE A 119 -28.01 2.86 -8.20
CA ILE A 119 -27.28 2.28 -7.07
C ILE A 119 -28.05 1.05 -6.55
N PRO A 120 -27.44 -0.15 -6.61
CA PRO A 120 -28.11 -1.38 -6.16
C PRO A 120 -28.37 -1.41 -4.65
N PRO A 121 -29.43 -2.11 -4.19
CA PRO A 121 -29.75 -2.27 -2.77
C PRO A 121 -28.68 -2.95 -1.93
N TRP A 122 -27.79 -3.73 -2.54
CA TRP A 122 -26.68 -4.39 -1.86
C TRP A 122 -25.44 -3.50 -1.67
N ILE A 123 -25.38 -2.32 -2.30
CA ILE A 123 -24.29 -1.35 -2.12
C ILE A 123 -24.62 -0.37 -1.00
N SER A 124 -25.88 0.07 -0.94
CA SER A 124 -26.36 1.07 0.02
C SER A 124 -27.82 0.81 0.38
N PRO A 125 -28.23 1.04 1.64
CA PRO A 125 -29.61 0.97 2.07
C PRO A 125 -30.55 1.79 1.18
N VAL A 126 -31.76 1.26 0.93
CA VAL A 126 -32.79 1.94 0.12
C VAL A 126 -33.63 2.92 0.96
N SER A 127 -33.81 2.63 2.25
CA SER A 127 -34.51 3.52 3.18
C SER A 127 -33.66 4.75 3.48
N PRO A 128 -34.24 5.98 3.50
CA PRO A 128 -33.55 7.21 3.88
C PRO A 128 -33.28 7.30 5.39
N GLU A 129 -33.92 6.48 6.21
CA GLU A 129 -33.77 6.52 7.69
C GLU A 129 -32.31 6.40 8.17
N PRO A 130 -31.50 5.43 7.68
CA PRO A 130 -30.06 5.39 7.95
C PRO A 130 -29.30 6.69 7.68
N TRP A 131 -29.67 7.41 6.62
CA TRP A 131 -29.04 8.67 6.23
C TRP A 131 -29.44 9.81 7.17
N ILE A 132 -30.73 9.87 7.54
CA ILE A 132 -31.27 10.90 8.44
C ILE A 132 -30.76 10.71 9.87
N HIS A 133 -30.87 9.49 10.39
CA HIS A 133 -30.54 9.17 11.78
C HIS A 133 -29.05 8.85 11.99
N ARG A 134 -28.25 8.79 10.92
CA ARG A 134 -26.81 8.51 10.96
C ARG A 134 -26.48 7.24 11.75
N THR A 135 -27.24 6.18 11.48
CA THR A 135 -27.16 4.92 12.21
C THR A 135 -26.89 3.74 11.28
N PHE A 136 -26.12 2.78 11.79
CA PHE A 136 -25.97 1.45 11.18
C PHE A 136 -27.01 0.45 11.68
N PHE A 137 -27.74 0.77 12.74
CA PHE A 137 -28.68 -0.12 13.42
C PHE A 137 -30.10 -0.04 12.85
N HIS A 138 -30.23 0.00 11.53
CA HIS A 138 -31.52 -0.02 10.84
C HIS A 138 -31.60 -1.26 9.93
N PRO A 139 -32.74 -1.97 9.85
CA PRO A 139 -32.84 -3.24 9.10
C PRO A 139 -32.43 -3.16 7.63
N SER A 140 -32.60 -2.01 6.98
CA SER A 140 -32.16 -1.80 5.59
C SER A 140 -30.65 -1.93 5.37
N TRP A 141 -29.84 -1.90 6.43
CA TRP A 141 -28.40 -2.19 6.36
C TRP A 141 -28.07 -3.68 6.26
N MET A 142 -29.01 -4.57 6.54
CA MET A 142 -28.75 -6.00 6.62
C MET A 142 -28.13 -6.55 5.33
N LEU A 143 -28.72 -6.24 4.17
CA LEU A 143 -28.20 -6.69 2.88
C LEU A 143 -26.84 -6.05 2.54
N PRO A 144 -26.66 -4.71 2.58
CA PRO A 144 -25.35 -4.10 2.33
C PRO A 144 -24.24 -4.60 3.26
N LEU A 145 -24.52 -4.72 4.57
CA LEU A 145 -23.54 -5.21 5.53
C LEU A 145 -23.22 -6.68 5.32
N ALA A 146 -24.21 -7.52 5.02
CA ALA A 146 -23.97 -8.94 4.72
C ALA A 146 -23.06 -9.11 3.49
N VAL A 147 -23.32 -8.38 2.40
CA VAL A 147 -22.47 -8.43 1.21
C VAL A 147 -21.08 -7.87 1.50
N TYR A 148 -20.99 -6.76 2.23
CA TYR A 148 -19.72 -6.15 2.59
C TYR A 148 -18.86 -7.08 3.46
N VAL A 149 -19.41 -7.63 4.54
CA VAL A 149 -18.71 -8.55 5.44
C VAL A 149 -18.34 -9.85 4.72
N THR A 150 -19.25 -10.40 3.91
CA THR A 150 -18.96 -11.61 3.13
C THR A 150 -17.81 -11.36 2.17
N SER A 151 -17.83 -10.24 1.43
CA SER A 151 -16.77 -9.86 0.50
C SER A 151 -15.44 -9.62 1.21
N PHE A 152 -15.47 -9.04 2.41
CA PHE A 152 -14.28 -8.84 3.23
C PHE A 152 -13.67 -10.16 3.69
N VAL A 153 -14.49 -11.09 4.19
CA VAL A 153 -14.02 -12.40 4.68
C VAL A 153 -13.51 -13.26 3.52
N THR A 154 -14.25 -13.36 2.42
CA THR A 154 -13.81 -14.11 1.24
C THR A 154 -12.57 -13.50 0.60
N GLY A 155 -12.49 -12.16 0.57
CA GLY A 155 -11.30 -11.42 0.14
C GLY A 155 -10.09 -11.74 1.02
N ALA A 156 -10.23 -11.70 2.35
CA ALA A 156 -9.14 -12.03 3.26
C ALA A 156 -8.65 -13.49 3.10
N ILE A 157 -9.58 -14.44 2.90
CA ILE A 157 -9.23 -15.84 2.62
C ILE A 157 -8.48 -15.94 1.28
N ALA A 158 -8.97 -15.26 0.23
CA ALA A 158 -8.34 -15.25 -1.07
C ALA A 158 -6.94 -14.61 -1.02
N ASP A 159 -6.76 -13.50 -0.31
CA ASP A 159 -5.47 -12.84 -0.13
C ASP A 159 -4.45 -13.75 0.56
N ILE A 160 -4.86 -14.47 1.61
CA ILE A 160 -3.99 -15.44 2.28
C ILE A 160 -3.65 -16.60 1.35
N ALA A 161 -4.64 -17.17 0.65
CA ALA A 161 -4.45 -18.30 -0.26
C ALA A 161 -3.51 -17.94 -1.42
N ILE A 162 -3.77 -16.80 -2.07
CA ILE A 162 -2.93 -16.27 -3.16
C ILE A 162 -1.55 -15.92 -2.61
N GLY A 163 -1.43 -15.29 -1.44
CA GLY A 163 -0.15 -14.98 -0.82
C GLY A 163 0.72 -16.21 -0.57
N LEU A 164 0.12 -17.30 -0.06
CA LEU A 164 0.82 -18.57 0.14
C LEU A 164 1.21 -19.23 -1.19
N PHE A 165 0.33 -19.17 -2.20
CA PHE A 165 0.61 -19.66 -3.54
C PHE A 165 1.79 -18.90 -4.19
N LEU A 166 1.75 -17.57 -4.15
CA LEU A 166 2.79 -16.70 -4.70
C LEU A 166 4.12 -16.85 -3.94
N ARG A 167 4.09 -17.11 -2.63
CA ARG A 167 5.29 -17.48 -1.87
C ARG A 167 5.92 -18.74 -2.44
N GLN A 168 5.14 -19.79 -2.68
CA GLN A 168 5.67 -21.04 -3.25
C GLN A 168 6.26 -20.82 -4.65
N MET A 169 5.57 -20.02 -5.46
CA MET A 169 6.01 -19.71 -6.82
C MET A 169 7.29 -18.86 -6.83
N TYR A 170 7.25 -17.68 -6.22
CA TYR A 170 8.30 -16.68 -6.40
C TYR A 170 9.43 -16.75 -5.38
N ILE A 171 9.18 -17.22 -4.15
CA ILE A 171 10.22 -17.33 -3.11
C ILE A 171 10.89 -18.70 -3.18
N VAL A 172 10.11 -19.78 -3.25
CA VAL A 172 10.67 -21.15 -3.18
C VAL A 172 11.16 -21.63 -4.54
N THR A 173 10.33 -21.50 -5.58
CA THR A 173 10.64 -22.03 -6.91
C THR A 173 11.58 -21.09 -7.68
N GLU A 174 11.18 -19.83 -7.83
CA GLU A 174 11.93 -18.84 -8.63
C GLU A 174 13.06 -18.13 -7.87
N LYS A 175 12.96 -18.06 -6.53
CA LYS A 175 13.95 -17.42 -5.63
C LYS A 175 14.25 -15.95 -5.98
N LEU A 176 13.19 -15.17 -6.20
CA LEU A 176 13.31 -13.74 -6.45
C LEU A 176 13.82 -12.97 -5.21
N PRO A 177 14.60 -11.88 -5.38
CA PRO A 177 15.27 -11.18 -4.27
C PRO A 177 14.41 -10.17 -3.49
N PHE A 178 13.15 -9.91 -3.90
CA PHE A 178 12.20 -8.99 -3.24
C PHE A 178 12.83 -7.73 -2.58
N PRO A 179 13.51 -6.86 -3.35
CA PRO A 179 14.36 -5.79 -2.81
C PRO A 179 13.63 -4.81 -1.90
N MET A 180 12.33 -4.57 -2.12
CA MET A 180 11.52 -3.68 -1.27
C MET A 180 11.12 -4.33 0.07
N GLN A 181 11.07 -5.65 0.15
CA GLN A 181 10.63 -6.37 1.35
C GLN A 181 11.78 -6.69 2.30
N VAL A 182 13.01 -6.81 1.78
CA VAL A 182 14.20 -7.12 2.59
C VAL A 182 14.46 -6.03 3.66
N PRO A 183 14.48 -4.72 3.34
CA PRO A 183 14.66 -3.67 4.36
C PRO A 183 13.53 -3.65 5.39
N VAL A 184 12.29 -3.90 4.96
CA VAL A 184 11.12 -3.98 5.86
C VAL A 184 11.29 -5.11 6.86
N ALA A 185 11.68 -6.30 6.39
CA ALA A 185 11.96 -7.45 7.25
C ALA A 185 13.14 -7.20 8.20
N GLN A 186 14.23 -6.59 7.70
CA GLN A 186 15.39 -6.24 8.52
C GLN A 186 15.06 -5.21 9.62
N ALA A 187 14.22 -4.22 9.31
CA ALA A 187 13.75 -3.25 10.28
C ALA A 187 12.85 -3.92 11.35
N ALA A 188 11.93 -4.80 10.95
CA ALA A 188 11.13 -5.57 11.91
C ALA A 188 11.99 -6.44 12.83
N ILE A 189 13.04 -7.08 12.28
CA ILE A 189 14.01 -7.85 13.05
C ILE A 189 14.81 -6.94 14.01
N ALA A 190 15.26 -5.77 13.55
CA ALA A 190 15.99 -4.83 14.39
C ALA A 190 15.18 -4.38 15.62
N PHE A 191 13.87 -4.17 15.46
CA PHE A 191 12.98 -3.90 16.59
C PHE A 191 12.84 -5.06 17.57
N SER A 192 12.97 -6.32 17.11
CA SER A 192 12.91 -7.50 17.97
C SER A 192 14.24 -7.78 18.69
N GLU A 193 15.37 -7.62 18.01
CA GLU A 193 16.69 -8.04 18.51
C GLU A 193 17.43 -6.96 19.29
N GLY A 194 17.04 -5.69 19.13
CA GLY A 194 17.64 -4.62 19.92
C GLY A 194 19.06 -4.25 19.51
N GLU A 195 19.50 -4.57 18.28
CA GLU A 195 20.90 -4.35 17.87
C GLU A 195 21.25 -2.84 17.94
N PRO A 196 22.17 -2.41 18.84
CA PRO A 196 22.33 -1.00 19.18
C PRO A 196 22.67 -0.11 17.99
N LYS A 197 23.52 -0.60 17.07
CA LYS A 197 23.92 0.14 15.87
C LYS A 197 22.74 0.37 14.91
N ARG A 198 21.87 -0.62 14.74
CA ARG A 198 20.68 -0.49 13.87
C ARG A 198 19.66 0.46 14.48
N ILE A 199 19.46 0.39 15.79
CA ILE A 199 18.59 1.31 16.52
C ILE A 199 19.12 2.74 16.42
N GLN A 200 20.44 2.98 16.57
CA GLN A 200 21.02 4.31 16.41
C GLN A 200 20.76 4.91 15.02
N ILE A 201 20.98 4.14 13.96
CA ILE A 201 20.73 4.59 12.58
C ILE A 201 19.23 4.87 12.38
N LEU A 202 18.36 3.98 12.88
CA LEU A 202 16.91 4.16 12.82
C LEU A 202 16.46 5.41 13.58
N SER A 203 16.96 5.65 14.80
CA SER A 203 16.62 6.83 15.59
C SER A 203 17.09 8.11 14.92
N LEU A 204 18.31 8.14 14.39
CA LEU A 204 18.84 9.32 13.70
C LEU A 204 18.04 9.63 12.42
N THR A 205 17.75 8.62 11.62
CA THR A 205 16.92 8.78 10.41
C THR A 205 15.47 9.13 10.75
N ALA A 206 14.92 8.63 11.85
CA ALA A 206 13.60 8.99 12.35
C ALA A 206 13.54 10.46 12.81
N ILE A 207 14.57 10.97 13.49
CA ILE A 207 14.64 12.39 13.89
C ILE A 207 14.71 13.29 12.66
N ILE A 208 15.56 12.97 11.68
CA ILE A 208 15.64 13.72 10.42
C ILE A 208 14.28 13.71 9.70
N SER A 209 13.64 12.54 9.62
CA SER A 209 12.33 12.39 8.98
C SER A 209 11.22 13.13 9.71
N MET A 210 11.28 13.18 11.04
CA MET A 210 10.35 13.94 11.88
C MET A 210 10.52 15.44 11.66
N LEU A 211 11.76 15.95 11.69
CA LEU A 211 12.05 17.37 11.43
C LEU A 211 11.58 17.76 10.02
N TYR A 212 11.86 16.92 9.02
CA TYR A 212 11.35 17.11 7.66
C TYR A 212 9.83 17.13 7.63
N GLY A 213 9.19 16.16 8.29
CA GLY A 213 7.73 16.06 8.36
C GLY A 213 7.07 17.27 9.03
N ILE A 214 7.70 17.83 10.07
CA ILE A 214 7.21 19.05 10.72
C ILE A 214 7.24 20.23 9.75
N VAL A 215 8.34 20.43 9.04
CA VAL A 215 8.50 21.54 8.10
C VAL A 215 7.54 21.42 6.91
N VAL A 216 7.39 20.20 6.38
CA VAL A 216 6.65 19.95 5.14
C VAL A 216 5.16 19.77 5.36
N TYR A 217 4.75 19.16 6.47
CA TYR A 217 3.35 18.84 6.76
C TYR A 217 2.81 19.70 7.90
N THR A 218 3.41 19.64 9.09
CA THR A 218 2.85 20.26 10.29
C THR A 218 2.73 21.78 10.18
N ILE A 219 3.78 22.48 9.75
CA ILE A 219 3.76 23.94 9.59
C ILE A 219 2.69 24.38 8.57
N PRO A 220 2.61 23.81 7.35
CA PRO A 220 1.53 24.14 6.41
C PRO A 220 0.13 23.84 6.93
N TYR A 221 -0.07 22.76 7.69
CA TYR A 221 -1.38 22.48 8.28
C TYR A 221 -1.78 23.49 9.35
N ILE A 222 -0.86 23.86 10.24
CA ILE A 222 -1.13 24.86 11.29
C ILE A 222 -1.39 26.22 10.65
N THR A 223 -0.55 26.66 9.70
CA THR A 223 -0.74 27.95 9.03
C THR A 223 -2.04 27.99 8.24
N LYS A 224 -2.42 26.89 7.56
CA LYS A 224 -3.72 26.76 6.89
C LYS A 224 -4.90 26.82 7.86
N ALA A 225 -4.80 26.20 9.04
CA ALA A 225 -5.82 26.31 10.09
C ALA A 225 -5.96 27.76 10.60
N LEU A 226 -4.85 28.49 10.64
CA LEU A 226 -4.81 29.94 10.93
C LEU A 226 -5.21 30.82 9.73
N LYS A 227 -5.71 30.23 8.63
CA LYS A 227 -6.12 30.90 7.38
C LYS A 227 -4.99 31.58 6.60
N TYR A 228 -3.72 31.29 6.92
CA TYR A 228 -2.57 31.68 6.12
C TYR A 228 -2.19 30.58 5.14
N LYS A 229 -1.80 30.96 3.92
CA LYS A 229 -1.23 30.02 2.94
C LYS A 229 0.28 30.10 3.02
N PHE A 230 0.89 29.22 3.82
CA PHE A 230 2.34 29.11 3.91
C PHE A 230 2.78 27.68 3.67
N GLN A 231 3.55 27.48 2.61
CA GLN A 231 4.07 26.17 2.23
C GLN A 231 5.52 26.34 1.79
N VAL A 232 6.45 25.91 2.65
CA VAL A 232 7.90 26.03 2.40
C VAL A 232 8.33 25.15 1.23
N ILE A 233 7.84 23.90 1.23
CA ILE A 233 8.16 22.89 0.21
C ILE A 233 6.85 22.46 -0.45
N PRO A 234 6.70 22.67 -1.77
CA PRO A 234 5.55 22.16 -2.52
C PRO A 234 5.45 20.64 -2.36
N ILE A 235 4.29 20.14 -1.97
CA ILE A 235 3.97 18.71 -1.89
C ILE A 235 2.76 18.40 -2.77
N PRO A 236 2.70 17.20 -3.37
CA PRO A 236 3.68 16.10 -3.29
C PRO A 236 4.95 16.29 -4.15
N TRP A 237 4.99 17.31 -4.99
CA TRP A 237 6.09 17.61 -5.90
C TRP A 237 6.20 19.12 -6.15
N VAL A 238 7.38 19.55 -6.60
CA VAL A 238 7.56 20.86 -7.22
C VAL A 238 7.06 20.79 -8.66
N ASP A 239 6.09 21.63 -8.99
CA ASP A 239 5.56 21.76 -10.34
C ASP A 239 6.51 22.60 -11.21
N LEU A 240 7.03 21.99 -12.27
CA LEU A 240 7.94 22.64 -13.21
C LEU A 240 7.29 22.88 -14.57
N ASN A 241 6.01 22.54 -14.74
CA ASN A 241 5.29 22.70 -16.01
C ASN A 241 5.31 24.15 -16.50
N TYR A 242 5.20 25.13 -15.60
CA TYR A 242 5.24 26.54 -15.97
C TYR A 242 6.48 26.92 -16.80
N TRP A 243 7.63 26.33 -16.48
CA TRP A 243 8.87 26.56 -17.21
C TRP A 243 9.00 25.64 -18.42
N VAL A 244 8.63 24.37 -18.27
CA VAL A 244 8.78 23.37 -19.32
C VAL A 244 7.84 23.65 -20.49
N HIS A 245 6.60 24.09 -20.26
CA HIS A 245 5.61 24.38 -21.32
C HIS A 245 6.06 25.48 -22.29
N LYS A 246 7.00 26.35 -21.88
CA LYS A 246 7.58 27.38 -22.77
C LYS A 246 8.41 26.77 -23.91
N VAL A 247 8.96 25.57 -23.69
CA VAL A 247 9.80 24.86 -24.67
C VAL A 247 9.07 23.63 -25.21
N LEU A 248 8.38 22.89 -24.34
CA LEU A 248 7.68 21.65 -24.63
C LEU A 248 6.21 21.76 -24.19
N PRO A 249 5.33 22.34 -25.04
CA PRO A 249 3.88 22.34 -24.81
C PRO A 249 3.37 20.93 -24.48
N GLY A 250 2.52 20.77 -23.47
CA GLY A 250 1.95 19.47 -23.12
C GLY A 250 2.78 18.60 -22.17
N ALA A 251 4.08 18.86 -22.01
CA ALA A 251 4.93 18.06 -21.14
C ALA A 251 4.46 18.08 -19.67
N SER A 252 4.55 16.93 -18.99
CA SER A 252 4.25 16.79 -17.56
C SER A 252 5.54 16.50 -16.81
N PHE A 253 6.08 17.50 -16.11
CA PHE A 253 7.37 17.40 -15.44
C PHE A 253 7.36 18.04 -14.05
N GLY A 254 7.88 17.30 -13.07
CA GLY A 254 8.07 17.81 -11.71
C GLY A 254 8.96 16.90 -10.89
N VAL A 255 9.41 17.44 -9.76
CA VAL A 255 10.36 16.76 -8.87
C VAL A 255 9.64 16.42 -7.57
N ALA A 256 9.61 15.14 -7.24
CA ALA A 256 9.01 14.65 -6.01
C ALA A 256 9.75 15.21 -4.78
N THR A 257 8.98 15.74 -3.83
CA THR A 257 9.49 16.27 -2.54
C THR A 257 9.08 15.38 -1.38
N SER A 258 8.38 14.28 -1.62
CA SER A 258 8.05 13.33 -0.56
C SER A 258 9.28 12.57 -0.11
N ILE A 259 9.59 12.64 1.19
CA ILE A 259 10.68 11.86 1.80
C ILE A 259 10.46 10.35 1.65
N MET A 260 9.20 9.91 1.55
CA MET A 260 8.86 8.50 1.32
C MET A 260 9.28 8.04 -0.08
N LEU A 261 9.08 8.89 -1.11
CA LEU A 261 9.53 8.61 -2.47
C LEU A 261 11.05 8.66 -2.61
N ILE A 262 11.69 9.60 -1.90
CA ILE A 262 13.16 9.67 -1.85
C ILE A 262 13.72 8.43 -1.15
N GLY A 263 13.11 8.03 -0.02
CA GLY A 263 13.46 6.84 0.75
C GLY A 263 13.36 5.55 -0.05
N SER A 264 12.28 5.36 -0.81
CA SER A 264 12.14 4.19 -1.69
C SER A 264 13.16 4.19 -2.82
N GLY A 265 13.57 5.36 -3.30
CA GLY A 265 14.65 5.51 -4.28
C GLY A 265 15.99 4.93 -3.83
N PHE A 266 16.32 4.98 -2.53
CA PHE A 266 17.55 4.37 -2.00
C PHE A 266 17.53 2.83 -1.95
N ILE A 267 16.34 2.23 -2.00
CA ILE A 267 16.15 0.78 -1.91
C ILE A 267 16.13 0.14 -3.30
N ILE A 268 15.59 0.85 -4.29
CA ILE A 268 15.38 0.31 -5.63
C ILE A 268 16.72 0.22 -6.39
N PRO A 269 17.02 -0.90 -7.06
CA PRO A 269 18.20 -1.04 -7.91
C PRO A 269 18.33 0.08 -8.96
N PHE A 270 19.55 0.60 -9.14
CA PHE A 270 19.83 1.75 -9.99
C PHE A 270 19.39 1.58 -11.46
N ASN A 271 19.53 0.37 -12.01
CA ASN A 271 19.05 0.04 -13.36
C ASN A 271 17.53 0.19 -13.51
N ILE A 272 16.77 -0.16 -12.46
CA ILE A 272 15.31 0.01 -12.44
C ILE A 272 14.96 1.49 -12.36
N LEU A 273 15.68 2.27 -11.54
CA LEU A 273 15.50 3.72 -11.44
C LEU A 273 15.73 4.43 -12.78
N ILE A 274 16.82 4.12 -13.48
CA ILE A 274 17.09 4.70 -14.80
C ILE A 274 15.98 4.31 -15.79
N SER A 275 15.58 3.04 -15.81
CA SER A 275 14.53 2.57 -16.74
C SER A 275 13.20 3.27 -16.48
N GLY A 276 12.83 3.43 -15.21
CA GLY A 276 11.62 4.18 -14.82
C GLY A 276 11.72 5.67 -15.14
N PHE A 277 12.87 6.29 -14.92
CA PHE A 277 13.12 7.69 -15.27
C PHE A 277 13.00 7.92 -16.78
N LEU A 278 13.70 7.11 -17.60
CA LEU A 278 13.63 7.19 -19.05
C LEU A 278 12.22 6.93 -19.57
N GLY A 279 11.54 5.91 -19.05
CA GLY A 279 10.14 5.62 -19.40
C GLY A 279 9.22 6.80 -19.10
N SER A 280 9.37 7.41 -17.92
CA SER A 280 8.61 8.60 -17.53
C SER A 280 8.86 9.79 -18.47
N VAL A 281 10.13 10.06 -18.80
CA VAL A 281 10.50 11.14 -19.73
C VAL A 281 9.95 10.89 -21.14
N ILE A 282 10.10 9.66 -21.65
CA ILE A 282 9.62 9.30 -22.98
C ILE A 282 8.09 9.44 -23.07
N VAL A 283 7.36 8.96 -22.08
CA VAL A 283 5.89 8.95 -22.11
C VAL A 283 5.32 10.33 -21.78
N PHE A 284 5.67 10.88 -20.61
CA PHE A 284 4.99 12.04 -20.04
C PHE A 284 5.60 13.39 -20.43
N VAL A 285 6.86 13.42 -20.89
CA VAL A 285 7.50 14.65 -21.36
C VAL A 285 7.47 14.68 -22.88
N ILE A 286 8.19 13.77 -23.54
CA ILE A 286 8.35 13.75 -25.00
C ILE A 286 7.05 13.31 -25.68
N GLY A 287 6.43 12.23 -25.20
CA GLY A 287 5.19 11.69 -25.76
C GLY A 287 4.04 12.70 -25.65
N ASN A 288 3.84 13.29 -24.47
CA ASN A 288 2.83 14.33 -24.31
C ASN A 288 3.09 15.55 -25.21
N TRP A 289 4.34 16.00 -25.31
CA TRP A 289 4.69 17.09 -26.21
C TRP A 289 4.38 16.76 -27.67
N PHE A 290 4.69 15.56 -28.11
CA PHE A 290 4.36 15.08 -29.46
C PHE A 290 2.85 15.06 -29.70
N LEU A 291 2.07 14.53 -28.75
CA LEU A 291 0.61 14.46 -28.85
C LEU A 291 -0.04 15.85 -28.97
N VAL A 292 0.41 16.82 -28.16
CA VAL A 292 -0.13 18.18 -28.14
C VAL A 292 0.25 18.94 -29.41
N THR A 293 1.52 18.87 -29.83
CA THR A 293 1.98 19.60 -31.04
C THR A 293 1.36 19.10 -32.34
N HIS A 294 0.97 17.82 -32.40
CA HIS A 294 0.39 17.21 -33.60
C HIS A 294 -1.14 17.03 -33.51
N GLY A 295 -1.78 17.41 -32.40
CA GLY A 295 -3.25 17.35 -32.27
C GLY A 295 -3.85 15.94 -32.33
N ILE A 296 -3.15 14.91 -31.83
CA ILE A 296 -3.48 13.50 -32.12
C ILE A 296 -4.61 12.96 -31.21
N THR A 297 -4.74 13.49 -29.99
CA THR A 297 -5.66 12.95 -28.96
C THR A 297 -6.56 14.03 -28.35
N ALA A 298 -7.62 13.62 -27.67
CA ALA A 298 -8.49 14.52 -26.91
C ALA A 298 -7.70 15.39 -25.89
N PHE A 299 -6.62 14.84 -25.33
CA PHE A 299 -5.70 15.61 -24.47
C PHE A 299 -5.11 16.83 -25.18
N ALA A 300 -4.77 16.73 -26.48
CA ALA A 300 -4.22 17.84 -27.25
C ALA A 300 -5.21 19.02 -27.37
N HIS A 301 -6.51 18.73 -27.43
CA HIS A 301 -7.56 19.75 -27.52
C HIS A 301 -7.95 20.31 -26.15
N GLU A 302 -7.85 19.51 -25.08
CA GLU A 302 -8.11 19.95 -23.72
C GLU A 302 -6.94 20.75 -23.14
N TRP A 303 -5.72 20.51 -23.62
CA TRP A 303 -4.52 21.10 -23.05
C TRP A 303 -4.50 22.63 -23.17
N ALA A 304 -4.10 23.29 -22.08
CA ALA A 304 -3.91 24.71 -22.01
C ALA A 304 -2.56 25.06 -21.37
N PRO A 305 -1.88 26.13 -21.81
CA PRO A 305 -0.67 26.61 -21.16
C PRO A 305 -0.90 26.90 -19.67
N GLY A 306 0.01 26.41 -18.82
CA GLY A 306 -0.08 26.62 -17.37
C GLY A 306 -0.91 25.57 -16.61
N MET A 307 -1.38 24.50 -17.28
CA MET A 307 -1.92 23.34 -16.59
C MET A 307 -0.89 22.76 -15.60
N SER A 308 -1.33 22.52 -14.37
CA SER A 308 -0.49 21.89 -13.35
C SER A 308 -0.04 20.50 -13.78
N ILE A 309 1.05 20.02 -13.20
CA ILE A 309 1.54 18.66 -13.42
C ILE A 309 0.47 17.60 -13.12
N GLN A 310 -0.31 17.77 -12.05
CA GLN A 310 -1.37 16.83 -11.68
C GLN A 310 -2.43 16.74 -12.79
N LEU A 311 -2.88 17.89 -13.29
CA LEU A 311 -3.92 17.95 -14.31
C LEU A 311 -3.40 17.42 -15.65
N THR A 312 -2.18 17.81 -16.03
CA THR A 312 -1.53 17.37 -17.28
C THR A 312 -1.32 15.85 -17.27
N TRP A 313 -0.80 15.30 -16.17
CA TRP A 313 -0.62 13.87 -15.98
C TRP A 313 -1.95 13.11 -16.04
N GLN A 314 -2.97 13.56 -15.29
CA GLN A 314 -4.27 12.89 -15.25
C GLN A 314 -4.96 12.88 -16.62
N ARG A 315 -4.97 14.02 -17.34
CA ARG A 315 -5.62 14.13 -18.65
C ARG A 315 -4.87 13.35 -19.73
N SER A 316 -3.55 13.44 -19.76
CA SER A 316 -2.75 12.65 -20.70
C SER A 316 -2.87 11.14 -20.42
N LEU A 317 -2.91 10.74 -19.15
CA LEU A 317 -3.12 9.34 -18.78
C LEU A 317 -4.47 8.84 -19.29
N LEU A 318 -5.57 9.52 -18.98
CA LEU A 318 -6.91 9.09 -19.37
C LEU A 318 -7.13 9.06 -20.89
N ASN A 319 -6.63 10.08 -21.60
CA ASN A 319 -6.94 10.26 -23.02
C ASN A 319 -5.90 9.65 -23.97
N ALA A 320 -4.71 9.26 -23.50
CA ALA A 320 -3.65 8.74 -24.37
C ALA A 320 -2.96 7.48 -23.82
N TRP A 321 -2.57 7.46 -22.54
CA TRP A 321 -1.61 6.47 -22.05
C TRP A 321 -2.18 5.31 -21.26
N ILE A 322 -3.41 5.39 -20.75
CA ILE A 322 -3.98 4.35 -19.89
C ILE A 322 -4.07 3.01 -20.63
N SER A 323 -4.53 2.99 -21.89
CA SER A 323 -4.67 1.75 -22.66
C SER A 323 -3.31 1.11 -22.99
N PRO A 324 -2.30 1.83 -23.52
CA PRO A 324 -0.94 1.29 -23.68
C PRO A 324 -0.32 0.78 -22.37
N LEU A 325 -0.48 1.51 -21.27
CA LEU A 325 0.08 1.13 -19.97
C LEU A 325 -0.59 -0.11 -19.40
N ILE A 326 -1.92 -0.25 -19.55
CA ILE A 326 -2.64 -1.47 -19.19
C ILE A 326 -2.13 -2.66 -20.02
N GLY A 327 -1.99 -2.48 -21.34
CA GLY A 327 -1.46 -3.52 -22.22
C GLY A 327 -0.04 -3.96 -21.83
N ALA A 328 0.84 -2.99 -21.56
CA ALA A 328 2.20 -3.25 -21.08
C ALA A 328 2.21 -3.94 -19.70
N GLY A 329 1.32 -3.55 -18.78
CA GLY A 329 1.17 -4.16 -17.46
C GLY A 329 0.70 -5.62 -17.54
N ILE A 330 -0.29 -5.92 -18.38
CA ILE A 330 -0.76 -7.28 -18.64
C ILE A 330 0.36 -8.11 -19.25
N ALA A 331 1.07 -7.57 -20.24
CA ALA A 331 2.23 -8.24 -20.84
C ALA A 331 3.31 -8.52 -19.78
N ALA A 332 3.70 -7.54 -18.98
CA ALA A 332 4.72 -7.71 -17.94
C ALA A 332 4.32 -8.76 -16.88
N GLY A 333 3.04 -8.83 -16.52
CA GLY A 333 2.53 -9.81 -15.55
C GLY A 333 2.39 -11.23 -16.11
N LEU A 334 1.92 -11.37 -17.35
CA LEU A 334 1.68 -12.69 -17.97
C LEU A 334 2.92 -13.27 -18.65
N MET A 335 3.83 -12.44 -19.15
CA MET A 335 4.98 -12.90 -19.93
C MET A 335 5.90 -13.86 -19.17
N PRO A 336 6.20 -13.67 -17.87
CA PRO A 336 6.94 -14.66 -17.09
C PRO A 336 6.22 -16.02 -17.03
N LEU A 337 4.90 -16.00 -16.85
CA LEU A 337 4.07 -17.22 -16.81
C LEU A 337 4.06 -17.94 -18.16
N ILE A 338 3.97 -17.19 -19.25
CA ILE A 338 3.95 -17.73 -20.62
C ILE A 338 5.32 -18.30 -21.01
N ARG A 339 6.42 -17.64 -20.64
CA ARG A 339 7.78 -18.12 -20.97
C ARG A 339 8.25 -19.24 -20.07
N HIS A 340 7.79 -19.28 -18.82
CA HIS A 340 8.19 -20.30 -17.85
C HIS A 340 6.98 -21.04 -17.26
N PRO A 341 6.15 -21.70 -18.11
CA PRO A 341 4.93 -22.38 -17.66
C PRO A 341 5.23 -23.54 -16.70
N ARG A 342 6.46 -24.08 -16.75
CA ARG A 342 6.94 -25.12 -15.83
C ARG A 342 6.85 -24.68 -14.38
N ILE A 343 7.22 -23.43 -14.07
CA ILE A 343 7.19 -22.87 -12.70
C ILE A 343 5.76 -22.95 -12.14
N PHE A 344 4.76 -22.60 -12.95
CA PHE A 344 3.36 -22.68 -12.56
C PHE A 344 2.94 -24.13 -12.32
N THR A 345 3.24 -25.04 -13.25
CA THR A 345 2.87 -26.46 -13.09
C THR A 345 3.59 -27.15 -11.92
N GLU A 346 4.85 -26.79 -11.65
CA GLU A 346 5.64 -27.30 -10.53
C GLU A 346 5.10 -26.78 -9.20
N THR A 347 4.69 -25.51 -9.15
CA THR A 347 4.02 -24.93 -7.98
C THR A 347 2.75 -25.73 -7.64
N PHE A 348 1.86 -25.96 -8.61
CA PHE A 348 0.66 -26.78 -8.40
C PHE A 348 0.97 -28.23 -7.99
N LYS A 349 2.00 -28.84 -8.58
CA LYS A 349 2.44 -30.20 -8.19
C LYS A 349 2.98 -30.23 -6.77
N SER A 350 3.74 -29.21 -6.36
CA SER A 350 4.31 -29.10 -5.01
C SER A 350 3.26 -28.83 -3.92
N LEU A 351 2.13 -28.24 -4.30
CA LEU A 351 1.00 -27.99 -3.40
C LEU A 351 0.03 -29.18 -3.30
N ARG A 352 0.18 -30.21 -4.16
CA ARG A 352 -0.58 -31.46 -3.97
C ARG A 352 -0.08 -32.12 -2.69
N PRO A 353 -0.96 -32.47 -1.74
CA PRO A 353 -0.54 -33.14 -0.53
C PRO A 353 0.18 -34.44 -0.89
N SER A 354 1.49 -34.49 -0.64
CA SER A 354 2.22 -35.75 -0.60
C SER A 354 1.67 -36.52 0.61
N SER A 355 1.24 -37.76 0.40
CA SER A 355 0.69 -38.65 1.44
C SER A 355 1.62 -38.90 2.64
N ALA A 356 2.81 -38.28 2.67
CA ALA A 356 3.82 -38.40 3.72
C ALA A 356 4.01 -37.13 4.59
N GLU A 357 3.42 -35.98 4.26
CA GLU A 357 3.50 -34.79 5.14
C GLU A 357 2.31 -34.78 6.11
N LYS A 358 2.54 -35.22 7.36
CA LYS A 358 1.64 -34.93 8.48
C LYS A 358 1.40 -33.41 8.53
N PRO A 359 0.16 -32.95 8.76
CA PRO A 359 -0.15 -31.53 8.77
C PRO A 359 0.76 -30.82 9.81
N PRO A 360 1.41 -29.70 9.45
CA PRO A 360 2.27 -28.95 10.36
C PRO A 360 1.50 -28.24 11.48
N PHE A 361 0.17 -28.35 11.49
CA PHE A 361 -0.72 -27.76 12.47
C PHE A 361 -1.60 -28.85 13.06
N SER A 362 -1.30 -29.27 14.29
CA SER A 362 -2.31 -29.76 15.21
C SER A 362 -2.91 -28.52 15.89
N ILE A 363 -4.21 -28.28 15.70
CA ILE A 363 -4.97 -27.28 16.47
C ILE A 363 -4.93 -27.67 17.95
#